data_AF-A0ABD1GP50-F1
#
_entry.id   AF-A0ABD1GP50-F1
#
_cell.length_a   1.000
_cell.length_b   1.000
_cell.length_c   1.000
_cell.angle_alpha   90.00
_cell.angle_beta   90.00
_cell.angle_gamma   90.00
#
_symmetry.space_group_name_H-M   'P 1'
#
loop_
_entity.id
_entity.type
_entity.pdbx_description
1 polymer ?
#
loop_
_entity_poly.entity_id
_entity_poly.type
_entity_poly.pdbx_seq_one_letter_code
_entity_poly.pdbx_strand_id
1 'polypeptide(L)'
;MALQRFTHHRPLGPNASTEAVIRAYRMHRRCYGDNLPQFITHYERLWTRAHRHRVTAYDGIVRLVYLLPEEWQGWAMMTARRYVRCQYPAYDLVGDMIGFMGAISTGCYKYHQGPPPASAAPSHTESWRLPPWALLGH
;
A
#
# COMPACT_ATOMS: atom_id res chain seq x y z
N MET A 1 -2.35 -7.54 29.33
CA MET A 1 -2.77 -6.13 29.25
C MET A 1 -1.58 -5.31 28.74
N ALA A 2 -1.75 -4.66 27.58
CA ALA A 2 -1.00 -3.50 27.04
C ALA A 2 -1.09 -3.52 25.50
N LEU A 3 -2.27 -3.18 24.95
CA LEU A 3 -2.46 -3.01 23.50
C LEU A 3 -2.68 -1.52 23.20
N GLN A 4 -1.65 -0.70 23.36
CA GLN A 4 -1.68 0.69 22.88
C GLN A 4 -0.32 1.11 22.38
N ARG A 5 -0.08 0.88 21.09
CA ARG A 5 0.78 1.72 20.27
C ARG A 5 0.11 1.96 18.92
N PHE A 6 -1.15 2.39 18.96
CA PHE A 6 -1.72 3.09 17.81
C PHE A 6 -1.13 4.49 17.83
N THR A 7 -0.38 4.83 16.78
CA THR A 7 0.03 6.19 16.42
C THR A 7 -0.97 7.20 16.96
N HIS A 8 -0.49 8.06 17.84
CA HIS A 8 -1.24 9.09 18.57
C HIS A 8 -1.68 10.21 17.61
N HIS A 9 -2.52 9.87 16.63
CA HIS A 9 -3.13 10.81 15.71
C HIS A 9 -4.65 10.77 15.91
N ARG A 10 -5.18 11.93 16.32
CA ARG A 10 -6.60 12.16 16.58
C ARG A 10 -7.44 11.53 15.44
N PRO A 11 -8.40 10.64 15.75
CA PRO A 11 -9.31 10.10 14.74
C PRO A 11 -9.93 11.25 13.95
N LEU A 12 -9.78 11.22 12.63
CA LEU A 12 -10.42 12.21 11.78
C LEU A 12 -11.93 12.04 11.88
N GLY A 13 -12.60 13.06 12.38
CA GLY A 13 -14.06 13.14 12.40
C GLY A 13 -14.64 13.13 10.98
N PRO A 14 -15.96 12.89 10.83
CA PRO A 14 -16.64 12.83 9.53
C PRO A 14 -16.54 14.14 8.74
N ASN A 15 -16.34 15.27 9.42
CA ASN A 15 -16.27 16.62 8.85
C ASN A 15 -14.83 17.17 8.76
N ALA A 16 -13.82 16.29 8.77
CA ALA A 16 -12.43 16.72 8.62
C ALA A 16 -12.22 17.42 7.27
N SER A 17 -11.47 18.53 7.28
CA SER A 17 -11.12 19.23 6.04
C SER A 17 -10.31 18.32 5.11
N THR A 18 -10.41 18.57 3.80
CA THR A 18 -9.61 17.86 2.78
C THR A 18 -8.13 17.86 3.12
N GLU A 19 -7.61 19.01 3.55
CA GLU A 19 -6.21 19.17 3.95
C GLU A 19 -5.85 18.29 5.16
N ALA A 20 -6.74 18.16 6.14
CA ALA A 20 -6.52 17.28 7.29
C ALA A 20 -6.52 15.80 6.90
N VAL A 21 -7.41 15.39 5.98
CA VAL A 21 -7.46 14.01 5.47
C VAL A 21 -6.19 13.66 4.70
N ILE A 22 -5.79 14.52 3.75
CA ILE A 22 -4.57 14.34 2.96
C ILE A 22 -3.35 14.30 3.86
N ARG A 23 -3.27 15.21 4.85
CA ARG A 23 -2.16 15.25 5.81
C ARG A 23 -2.09 13.98 6.64
N ALA A 24 -3.20 13.50 7.18
CA ALA A 24 -3.23 12.27 7.97
C ALA A 24 -2.80 11.07 7.11
N TYR A 25 -3.30 10.96 5.88
CA TYR A 25 -2.87 9.94 4.93
C TYR A 25 -1.36 10.03 4.65
N ARG A 26 -0.83 11.23 4.41
CA ARG A 26 0.59 11.48 4.12
C ARG A 26 1.52 11.28 5.31
N MET A 27 1.06 11.51 6.53
CA MET A 27 1.84 11.31 7.75
C MET A 27 1.73 9.91 8.31
N HIS A 28 0.73 9.13 7.88
CA HIS A 28 0.57 7.77 8.33
C HIS A 28 1.79 6.91 7.95
N ARG A 29 2.35 6.27 8.98
CA ARG A 29 3.47 5.33 8.91
C ARG A 29 3.15 4.13 9.79
N ARG A 30 3.67 2.96 9.42
CA ARG A 30 3.67 1.78 10.27
C ARG A 30 4.69 1.97 11.39
N CYS A 31 4.32 1.67 12.63
CA CYS A 31 5.25 1.60 13.75
C CYS A 31 5.85 0.19 13.88
N TYR A 32 7.07 0.12 14.42
CA TYR A 32 7.73 -1.16 14.69
C TYR A 32 6.94 -1.95 15.74
N GLY A 33 6.57 -3.19 15.41
CA GLY A 33 5.71 -4.05 16.24
C GLY A 33 4.21 -3.95 15.96
N ASP A 34 3.78 -3.11 15.01
CA ASP A 34 2.37 -3.06 14.60
C ASP A 34 1.92 -4.39 14.00
N ASN A 35 0.72 -4.83 14.38
CA ASN A 35 0.05 -5.96 13.77
C ASN A 35 -0.25 -5.62 12.30
N LEU A 36 0.37 -6.37 11.38
CA LEU A 36 0.31 -6.11 9.95
C LEU A 36 -1.15 -6.11 9.39
N PRO A 37 -2.02 -7.09 9.70
CA PRO A 37 -3.45 -7.03 9.39
C PRO A 37 -4.17 -5.76 9.88
N GLN A 38 -3.90 -5.31 11.11
CA GLN A 38 -4.51 -4.09 11.65
C GLN A 38 -4.01 -2.84 10.93
N PHE A 39 -2.71 -2.78 10.64
CA PHE A 39 -2.10 -1.72 9.84
C PHE A 39 -2.76 -1.62 8.46
N ILE A 40 -2.95 -2.75 7.76
CA ILE A 40 -3.60 -2.80 6.45
C ILE A 40 -5.04 -2.30 6.52
N THR A 41 -5.81 -2.77 7.50
CA THR A 41 -7.20 -2.33 7.72
C THR A 41 -7.27 -0.82 7.97
N HIS A 42 -6.33 -0.27 8.73
CA HIS A 42 -6.28 1.17 8.99
C HIS A 42 -5.90 1.96 7.74
N TYR A 43 -4.89 1.47 6.99
CA TYR A 43 -4.46 2.07 5.74
C TYR A 43 -5.60 2.12 4.71
N GLU A 44 -6.40 1.05 4.59
CA GLU A 44 -7.57 1.00 3.70
C GLU A 44 -8.54 2.14 3.98
N ARG A 45 -8.87 2.35 5.26
CA ARG A 45 -9.79 3.41 5.69
C ARG A 45 -9.23 4.79 5.40
N LEU A 46 -7.93 5.00 5.63
CA LEU A 46 -7.27 6.27 5.33
C LEU A 46 -7.23 6.54 3.83
N TRP A 47 -6.81 5.56 3.03
CA TRP A 47 -6.77 5.69 1.58
C TRP A 47 -8.16 5.92 1.01
N THR A 48 -9.20 5.19 1.45
CA THR A 48 -10.59 5.39 1.00
C THR A 48 -11.06 6.83 1.19
N ARG A 49 -10.70 7.45 2.32
CA ARG A 49 -11.02 8.87 2.58
C ARG A 49 -10.18 9.79 1.69
N ALA A 50 -8.88 9.53 1.55
CA ALA A 50 -7.99 10.34 0.73
C ALA A 50 -8.30 10.24 -0.77
N HIS A 51 -8.82 9.10 -1.24
CA HIS A 51 -9.20 8.85 -2.62
C HIS A 51 -10.35 9.78 -3.06
N ARG A 52 -11.30 10.07 -2.16
CA ARG A 52 -12.34 11.09 -2.38
C ARG A 52 -11.77 12.49 -2.61
N HIS A 53 -10.52 12.72 -2.23
CA HIS A 53 -9.79 13.98 -2.38
C HIS A 53 -8.65 13.89 -3.40
N ARG A 54 -8.82 13.07 -4.45
CA ARG A 54 -7.92 12.95 -5.60
C ARG A 54 -6.60 12.20 -5.36
N VAL A 55 -6.42 11.51 -4.24
CA VAL A 55 -5.32 10.52 -4.16
C VAL A 55 -5.64 9.36 -5.10
N THR A 56 -4.74 9.04 -6.02
CA THR A 56 -5.01 8.00 -7.01
C THR A 56 -4.89 6.60 -6.39
N ALA A 57 -5.48 5.61 -7.06
CA ALA A 57 -5.28 4.21 -6.69
C ALA A 57 -3.81 3.79 -6.85
N TYR A 58 -3.14 4.27 -7.89
CA TYR A 58 -1.72 4.04 -8.11
C TYR A 58 -0.85 4.58 -6.95
N ASP A 59 -1.06 5.83 -6.54
CA ASP A 59 -0.37 6.41 -5.38
C ASP A 59 -0.64 5.61 -4.10
N GLY A 60 -1.88 5.13 -3.94
CA GLY A 60 -2.30 4.23 -2.88
C GLY A 60 -1.49 2.93 -2.82
N ILE A 61 -1.33 2.28 -3.96
CA ILE A 61 -0.57 1.03 -4.11
C ILE A 61 0.91 1.28 -3.82
N VAL A 62 1.53 2.25 -4.50
CA VAL A 62 2.96 2.58 -4.35
C VAL A 62 3.27 2.90 -2.89
N ARG A 63 2.47 3.75 -2.26
CA ARG A 63 2.66 4.11 -0.86
C ARG A 63 2.52 2.90 0.07
N LEU A 64 1.54 2.02 -0.16
CA LEU A 64 1.38 0.84 0.68
C LEU A 64 2.60 -0.07 0.58
N VAL A 65 3.12 -0.32 -0.62
CA VAL A 65 4.34 -1.12 -0.82
C VAL A 65 5.48 -0.58 0.04
N TYR A 66 5.68 0.73 0.09
CA TYR A 66 6.74 1.35 0.91
C TYR A 66 6.49 1.34 2.42
N LEU A 67 5.23 1.27 2.85
CA LEU A 67 4.90 1.22 4.29
C LEU A 67 4.91 -0.19 4.86
N LEU A 68 4.93 -1.21 4.00
CA LEU A 68 5.06 -2.59 4.42
C LEU A 68 6.45 -2.86 5.02
N PRO A 69 6.56 -3.86 5.93
CA PRO A 69 7.85 -4.35 6.38
C PRO A 69 8.77 -4.67 5.19
N GLU A 70 10.07 -4.45 5.34
CA GLU A 70 11.07 -4.64 4.27
C GLU A 70 10.96 -6.03 3.63
N GLU A 71 10.78 -7.05 4.46
CA GLU A 71 10.63 -8.44 4.05
C GLU A 71 9.38 -8.66 3.16
N TRP A 72 8.35 -7.84 3.29
CA TRP A 72 7.14 -7.88 2.46
C TRP A 72 7.24 -7.05 1.17
N GLN A 73 8.16 -6.08 1.09
CA GLN A 73 8.17 -5.10 -0.01
C GLN A 73 8.41 -5.76 -1.36
N GLY A 74 9.31 -6.74 -1.45
CA GLY A 74 9.59 -7.46 -2.70
C GLY A 74 8.37 -8.21 -3.23
N TRP A 75 7.69 -8.98 -2.37
CA TRP A 75 6.47 -9.69 -2.75
C TRP A 75 5.32 -8.72 -3.08
N ALA A 76 5.15 -7.66 -2.29
CA ALA A 76 4.12 -6.65 -2.51
C ALA A 76 4.34 -5.89 -3.82
N MET A 77 5.59 -5.57 -4.17
CA MET A 77 5.95 -4.94 -5.44
C MET A 77 5.64 -5.85 -6.62
N MET A 78 5.96 -7.15 -6.53
CA MET A 78 5.61 -8.13 -7.56
C MET A 78 4.08 -8.28 -7.70
N THR A 79 3.37 -8.26 -6.59
CA THR A 79 1.90 -8.32 -6.56
C THR A 79 1.29 -7.07 -7.18
N ALA A 80 1.82 -5.87 -6.87
CA ALA A 80 1.34 -4.59 -7.37
C ALA A 80 1.34 -4.53 -8.91
N ARG A 81 2.27 -5.21 -9.59
CA ARG A 81 2.33 -5.28 -11.06
C ARG A 81 1.05 -5.83 -11.70
N ARG A 82 0.27 -6.64 -10.98
CA ARG A 82 -1.02 -7.18 -11.46
C ARG A 82 -2.16 -6.19 -11.38
N TYR A 83 -2.00 -5.19 -10.52
CA TYR A 83 -3.03 -4.22 -10.20
C TYR A 83 -2.70 -2.84 -10.75
N VAL A 84 -1.51 -2.62 -11.31
CA VAL A 84 -1.14 -1.38 -11.98
C VAL A 84 -1.08 -1.62 -13.47
N ARG A 85 -1.78 -0.79 -14.23
CA ARG A 85 -1.76 -0.79 -15.69
C ARG A 85 -1.47 0.60 -16.22
N CYS A 86 -0.82 0.68 -17.37
CA CYS A 86 -0.69 1.92 -18.11
C CYS A 86 -1.94 2.12 -18.97
N GLN A 87 -2.58 3.29 -18.88
CA GLN A 87 -3.76 3.64 -19.67
C GLN A 87 -3.37 4.57 -20.82
N TYR A 88 -3.60 4.11 -22.05
CA TYR A 88 -3.51 4.91 -23.27
C TYR A 88 -4.73 5.85 -23.38
N PRO A 89 -4.62 7.09 -23.93
CA PRO A 89 -3.49 7.70 -24.65
C PRO A 89 -2.50 8.52 -23.81
N ALA A 90 -2.80 8.81 -22.54
CA ALA A 90 -1.98 9.69 -21.71
C ALA A 90 -0.76 9.00 -21.07
N TYR A 91 -0.63 7.67 -21.21
CA TYR A 91 0.34 6.85 -20.47
C TYR A 91 0.24 6.98 -18.94
N ASP A 92 -0.95 7.32 -18.44
CA ASP A 92 -1.21 7.43 -17.01
C ASP A 92 -1.19 6.04 -16.37
N LEU A 93 -0.56 5.93 -15.19
CA LEU A 93 -0.57 4.71 -14.41
C LEU A 93 -1.85 4.66 -13.56
N VAL A 94 -2.67 3.66 -13.82
CA VAL A 94 -3.93 3.42 -13.10
C VAL A 94 -3.78 2.17 -12.24
N GLY A 95 -4.18 2.28 -10.98
CA GLY A 95 -4.19 1.17 -10.03
C GLY A 95 -5.59 0.59 -9.81
N ASP A 96 -5.66 -0.71 -9.53
CA ASP A 96 -6.76 -1.38 -8.85
C ASP A 96 -6.37 -1.57 -7.38
N MET A 97 -6.66 -0.55 -6.59
CA MET A 97 -6.30 -0.54 -5.18
C MET A 97 -7.10 -1.57 -4.37
N ILE A 98 -8.37 -1.80 -4.70
CA ILE A 98 -9.23 -2.74 -3.95
C ILE A 98 -8.73 -4.17 -4.18
N GLY A 99 -8.45 -4.54 -5.43
CA GLY A 99 -7.86 -5.82 -5.76
C GLY A 99 -6.49 -6.02 -5.09
N PHE A 100 -5.63 -5.00 -5.13
CA PHE A 100 -4.32 -5.05 -4.48
C PHE A 100 -4.44 -5.25 -2.96
N MET A 101 -5.30 -4.48 -2.30
CA MET A 101 -5.57 -4.60 -0.87
C MET A 101 -6.08 -5.99 -0.48
N GLY A 102 -6.96 -6.57 -1.29
CA GLY A 102 -7.44 -7.94 -1.10
C GLY A 102 -6.30 -8.96 -1.15
N ALA A 103 -5.39 -8.81 -2.12
CA ALA A 103 -4.23 -9.68 -2.24
C ALA A 103 -3.27 -9.55 -1.05
N ILE A 104 -2.93 -8.32 -0.65
CA ILE A 104 -2.07 -8.05 0.52
C ILE A 104 -2.70 -8.62 1.80
N SER A 105 -3.99 -8.37 2.03
CA SER A 105 -4.72 -8.89 3.19
C SER A 105 -4.73 -10.41 3.24
N THR A 106 -4.99 -11.05 2.08
CA THR A 106 -4.95 -12.52 1.96
C THR A 106 -3.56 -13.06 2.24
N GLY A 107 -2.51 -12.40 1.75
CA GLY A 107 -1.12 -12.77 2.05
C GLY A 107 -0.84 -12.68 3.55
N CYS A 108 -1.21 -11.58 4.20
CA CYS A 108 -0.98 -11.39 5.63
C CYS A 108 -1.69 -12.44 6.49
N TYR A 109 -2.91 -12.83 6.11
CA TYR A 109 -3.63 -13.90 6.81
C TYR A 109 -2.99 -15.27 6.61
N LYS A 110 -2.55 -15.58 5.38
CA LYS A 110 -1.97 -16.90 5.04
C LYS A 110 -0.56 -17.11 5.59
N TYR A 111 0.26 -16.06 5.63
CA TYR A 111 1.69 -16.17 5.95
C TYR A 111 2.07 -15.57 7.31
N HIS A 112 1.07 -15.11 8.08
CA HIS A 112 1.12 -14.64 9.47
C HIS A 112 2.26 -13.67 9.84
N GLN A 113 3.49 -14.15 9.95
CA GLN A 113 4.67 -13.42 10.44
C GLN A 113 5.77 -13.27 9.39
N GLY A 114 5.59 -13.78 8.17
CA GLY A 114 6.62 -13.70 7.13
C GLY A 114 6.01 -13.46 5.74
N PRO A 115 6.77 -12.88 4.82
CA PRO A 115 6.32 -12.71 3.44
C PRO A 115 6.10 -14.07 2.79
N PRO A 116 5.24 -14.15 1.77
CA PRO A 116 5.14 -15.33 0.92
C PRO A 116 6.51 -15.60 0.27
N PRO A 117 6.89 -16.88 0.04
CA PRO A 117 8.11 -17.18 -0.70
C PRO A 117 8.07 -16.51 -2.07
N ALA A 118 9.23 -16.12 -2.61
CA ALA A 118 9.31 -15.45 -3.92
C ALA A 118 8.67 -16.27 -5.06
N SER A 119 8.53 -17.59 -4.90
CA SER A 119 7.81 -18.51 -5.79
C SER A 119 6.29 -18.50 -5.64
N ALA A 120 5.77 -18.04 -4.49
CA ALA A 120 4.35 -17.71 -4.30
C ALA A 120 4.03 -16.31 -4.82
N ALA A 121 5.04 -15.49 -5.13
CA ALA A 121 4.86 -14.42 -6.11
C ALA A 121 4.66 -15.12 -7.46
N PRO A 122 3.48 -14.99 -8.06
CA PRO A 122 3.14 -15.82 -9.18
C PRO A 122 4.07 -15.53 -10.37
N SER A 123 4.68 -16.60 -10.86
CA SER A 123 5.71 -16.60 -11.90
C SER A 123 5.26 -15.84 -13.15
N HIS A 124 6.18 -15.03 -13.65
CA HIS A 124 5.94 -14.03 -14.68
C HIS A 124 6.57 -14.49 -16.00
N THR A 125 5.76 -14.54 -17.06
CA THR A 125 6.15 -14.15 -18.42
C THR A 125 5.35 -12.87 -18.65
N GLU A 126 5.95 -11.67 -18.51
CA GLU A 126 6.21 -10.81 -19.67
C GLU A 126 6.95 -9.53 -19.24
N SER A 127 8.19 -9.36 -19.68
CA SER A 127 9.13 -8.30 -19.28
C SER A 127 8.54 -6.89 -19.20
N TRP A 128 8.60 -6.26 -18.02
CA TRP A 128 8.54 -4.81 -17.89
C TRP A 128 9.77 -4.31 -17.14
N ARG A 129 10.50 -3.40 -17.78
CA ARG A 129 11.67 -2.71 -17.22
C ARG A 129 11.21 -1.82 -16.06
N LEU A 130 12.01 -1.81 -14.99
CA LEU A 130 11.80 -0.97 -13.81
C LEU A 130 11.60 0.51 -14.20
N PRO A 131 10.82 1.29 -13.42
CA PRO A 131 10.66 2.72 -13.69
C PRO A 131 12.01 3.45 -13.56
N PRO A 132 12.23 4.56 -14.30
CA PRO A 132 13.55 5.22 -14.44
C PRO A 132 14.20 5.65 -13.13
N TRP A 133 13.43 5.92 -12.07
CA TRP A 133 13.96 6.35 -10.77
C TRP A 133 14.58 5.20 -9.96
N ALA A 134 14.32 3.93 -10.31
CA ALA A 134 14.96 2.77 -9.69
C ALA A 134 16.38 2.51 -10.23
N LEU A 135 16.82 3.26 -11.25
CA LEU A 135 18.17 3.23 -11.81
C LEU A 135 19.05 4.38 -11.30
N LEU A 136 18.50 5.28 -10.48
CA LEU A 136 19.24 6.39 -9.88
C LEU A 136 19.54 6.06 -8.42
N GLY A 137 20.45 5.11 -8.25
CA GLY A 137 21.20 4.93 -7.00
C GLY A 137 22.65 5.26 -7.26
N HIS A 138 23.08 6.44 -6.79
CA HIS A 138 24.41 6.71 -6.23
C HIS A 138 24.28 7.87 -5.23
#